data_AF-A0A6N3EMD9-F1
#
_entry.id   AF-A0A6N3EMD9-F1
#
_cell.length_a   1.000
_cell.length_b   1.000
_cell.length_c   1.000
_cell.angle_alpha   90.00
_cell.angle_beta   90.00
_cell.angle_gamma   90.00
#
_symmetry.space_group_name_H-M   'P 1'
#
loop_
_entity.id
_entity.type
_entity.pdbx_description
1 polymer ?
#
loop_
_entity_poly.entity_id
_entity_poly.type
_entity_poly.pdbx_seq_one_letter_code
_entity_poly.pdbx_strand_id
1 'polypeptide(L)'
;MSLTRGTLYETVETIGKRNSCTIDTHYLKQREALNTALPIGVRQVETMRTLLTQSLAVLMPFNVQELNDSTGNYYGINQISKNVNIGNRKKLINGNGFVFGVPGSGKSFF
;
A
#
# COMPACT_ATOMS: atom_id res chain seq x y z
N MET A 1 -39.22 -14.63 -7.46
CA MET A 1 -37.90 -14.37 -8.11
C MET A 1 -37.27 -13.11 -7.48
N SER A 2 -37.02 -13.12 -6.16
CA SER A 2 -36.55 -11.95 -5.39
C SER A 2 -35.42 -12.27 -4.39
N LEU A 3 -35.03 -13.54 -4.25
CA LEU A 3 -34.10 -13.98 -3.20
C LEU A 3 -32.61 -13.84 -3.55
N THR A 4 -32.25 -13.65 -4.82
CA THR A 4 -30.84 -13.47 -5.24
C THR A 4 -30.33 -12.02 -5.20
N ARG A 5 -31.21 -11.04 -5.02
CA ARG A 5 -30.79 -9.62 -4.95
C ARG A 5 -30.23 -9.21 -3.59
N GLY A 6 -30.66 -9.84 -2.49
CA GLY A 6 -30.18 -9.53 -1.14
C GLY A 6 -28.76 -10.01 -0.88
N THR A 7 -28.43 -11.23 -1.29
CA THR A 7 -27.13 -11.86 -1.02
C THR A 7 -25.95 -11.15 -1.71
N LEU A 8 -26.17 -10.65 -2.93
CA LEU A 8 -25.15 -9.90 -3.67
C LEU A 8 -24.84 -8.55 -3.02
N TYR A 9 -25.87 -7.84 -2.54
CA TYR A 9 -25.69 -6.56 -1.86
C TYR A 9 -24.88 -6.73 -0.57
N GLU A 10 -25.24 -7.71 0.25
CA GLU A 10 -24.53 -8.02 1.50
C GLU A 10 -23.08 -8.45 1.25
N THR A 11 -22.83 -9.23 0.19
CA THR A 11 -21.47 -9.64 -0.19
C THR A 11 -20.63 -8.44 -0.60
N VAL A 12 -21.19 -7.53 -1.41
CA VAL A 12 -20.53 -6.31 -1.86
C VAL A 12 -20.25 -5.39 -0.68
N GLU A 13 -21.21 -5.19 0.22
CA GLU A 13 -21.03 -4.38 1.43
C GLU A 13 -19.96 -4.96 2.36
N THR A 14 -19.89 -6.29 2.50
CA THR A 14 -18.87 -6.99 3.29
C THR A 14 -17.47 -6.78 2.72
N ILE A 15 -17.32 -6.90 1.39
CA ILE A 15 -16.05 -6.61 0.70
C ILE A 15 -15.67 -5.14 0.84
N GLY A 16 -16.65 -4.23 0.73
CA GLY A 16 -16.47 -2.80 0.96
C GLY A 16 -15.91 -2.53 2.34
N LYS A 17 -16.59 -3.02 3.39
CA LYS A 17 -16.14 -2.88 4.79
C LYS A 17 -14.75 -3.43 5.02
N ARG A 18 -14.42 -4.59 4.44
CA ARG A 18 -13.07 -5.19 4.52
C ARG A 18 -11.98 -4.28 3.97
N ASN A 19 -12.28 -3.54 2.91
CA ASN A 19 -11.37 -2.59 2.28
C ASN A 19 -11.55 -1.14 2.76
N SER A 20 -12.28 -0.93 3.87
CA SER A 20 -12.62 0.39 4.41
C SER A 20 -13.30 1.32 3.39
N CYS A 21 -14.09 0.72 2.49
CA CYS A 21 -14.90 1.40 1.49
C CYS A 21 -16.37 1.32 1.90
N THR A 22 -17.01 2.47 2.10
CA THR A 22 -18.47 2.56 2.24
C THR A 22 -19.11 2.51 0.85
N ILE A 23 -20.05 1.59 0.67
CA ILE A 23 -20.76 1.42 -0.60
C ILE A 23 -22.15 2.00 -0.42
N ASP A 24 -22.48 2.98 -1.26
CA ASP A 24 -23.77 3.65 -1.26
C ASP A 24 -24.40 3.52 -2.65
N THR A 25 -25.72 3.37 -2.70
CA THR A 25 -26.45 3.15 -3.96
C THR A 25 -26.99 4.45 -4.51
N HIS A 26 -26.45 4.89 -5.65
CA HIS A 26 -26.99 6.04 -6.38
C HIS A 26 -28.26 5.67 -7.14
N TYR A 27 -29.42 6.06 -6.59
CA TYR A 27 -30.70 5.92 -7.28
C TYR A 27 -30.81 6.97 -8.40
N LEU A 28 -31.26 6.55 -9.60
CA LEU A 28 -31.46 7.40 -10.80
C LEU A 28 -30.21 8.05 -11.43
N LYS A 29 -29.02 7.94 -10.82
CA LYS A 29 -27.75 8.46 -11.35
C LYS A 29 -26.79 7.37 -11.84
N GLN A 30 -27.30 6.19 -12.18
CA GLN A 30 -26.49 5.04 -12.59
C GLN A 30 -25.62 5.32 -13.83
N ARG A 31 -26.15 6.07 -14.80
CA ARG A 31 -25.41 6.45 -16.02
C ARG A 31 -24.27 7.42 -15.74
N GLU A 32 -24.51 8.39 -14.86
CA GLU A 32 -23.51 9.38 -14.43
C GLU A 32 -22.39 8.75 -13.59
N ALA A 33 -22.77 7.81 -12.71
CA ALA A 33 -21.83 7.02 -11.93
C ALA A 33 -20.95 6.13 -12.82
N LEU A 34 -21.55 5.48 -13.84
CA LEU A 34 -20.80 4.67 -14.80
C LEU A 34 -19.82 5.52 -15.61
N ASN A 35 -20.25 6.68 -16.12
CA ASN A 35 -19.37 7.60 -16.85
C ASN A 35 -18.21 8.14 -15.99
N THR A 36 -18.45 8.32 -14.69
CA THR A 36 -17.41 8.75 -13.74
C THR A 36 -16.42 7.63 -13.41
N ALA A 37 -16.88 6.37 -13.42
CA ALA A 37 -16.02 5.21 -13.17
C ALA A 37 -15.14 4.84 -14.38
N LEU A 38 -15.56 5.23 -15.59
CA LEU A 38 -14.77 5.04 -16.79
C LEU A 38 -13.57 5.99 -16.82
N PRO A 39 -12.40 5.57 -17.33
CA PRO A 39 -11.20 6.40 -17.44
C PRO A 39 -11.29 7.42 -18.59
N ILE A 40 -12.48 7.97 -18.84
CA ILE A 40 -12.75 8.99 -19.87
C ILE A 40 -12.58 10.42 -19.32
N GLY A 41 -12.25 10.57 -18.04
CA GLY A 41 -11.92 11.85 -17.41
C GLY A 41 -13.10 12.79 -17.16
N VAL A 42 -14.34 12.37 -17.45
CA VAL A 42 -15.55 13.18 -17.23
C VAL A 42 -16.24 12.72 -15.95
N ARG A 43 -16.06 13.51 -14.89
CA ARG A 43 -16.73 13.29 -13.61
C ARG A 43 -18.14 13.90 -13.65
N GLN A 44 -19.16 13.06 -13.44
CA GLN A 44 -20.58 13.45 -13.41
C GLN A 44 -21.24 13.23 -12.04
N VAL A 45 -20.51 12.71 -11.04
CA VAL A 45 -21.00 12.48 -9.68
C VAL A 45 -20.28 13.37 -8.66
N GLU A 46 -21.05 14.08 -7.85
CA GLU A 46 -20.55 15.01 -6.82
C GLU A 46 -20.11 14.32 -5.52
N THR A 47 -20.53 13.07 -5.29
CA THR A 47 -20.18 12.30 -4.09
C THR A 47 -18.67 12.11 -3.98
N MET A 48 -18.06 12.84 -3.03
CA MET A 48 -16.67 12.67 -2.65
C MET A 48 -16.59 11.92 -1.32
N ARG A 49 -15.64 11.01 -1.22
CA ARG A 49 -15.17 10.52 0.08
C ARG A 49 -13.90 11.26 0.47
N THR A 50 -13.80 11.63 1.74
CA THR A 50 -12.55 12.10 2.30
C THR A 50 -11.60 10.91 2.42
N LEU A 51 -10.46 10.97 1.73
CA LEU A 51 -9.39 9.98 1.89
C LEU A 51 -8.65 10.28 3.19
N LEU A 52 -9.03 9.61 4.27
CA LEU A 52 -8.28 9.64 5.53
C LEU A 52 -6.92 8.97 5.34
N THR A 53 -5.91 9.45 6.07
CA THR A 53 -4.51 8.98 5.98
C THR A 53 -4.38 7.47 6.13
N GLN A 54 -5.24 6.84 6.94
CA GLN A 54 -5.30 5.39 7.11
C GLN A 54 -5.70 4.66 5.82
N SER A 55 -6.69 5.16 5.07
CA SER A 55 -7.12 4.57 3.80
C SER A 55 -6.12 4.81 2.67
N LEU A 56 -5.36 5.92 2.73
CA LEU A 56 -4.25 6.18 1.82
C LEU A 56 -3.07 5.26 2.08
N ALA A 57 -2.79 4.94 3.35
CA ALA A 57 -1.69 4.04 3.71
C ALA A 57 -1.85 2.62 3.14
N VAL A 58 -3.09 2.12 3.02
CA VAL A 58 -3.37 0.83 2.38
C VAL A 58 -3.05 0.84 0.88
N LEU A 59 -3.15 2.00 0.23
CA LEU A 59 -2.86 2.16 -1.20
C LEU A 59 -1.40 2.50 -1.48
N MET A 60 -0.62 2.89 -0.47
CA MET A 60 0.81 3.06 -0.61
C MET A 60 1.47 1.68 -0.57
N PRO A 61 2.11 1.20 -1.67
CA PRO A 61 2.88 -0.02 -1.61
C PRO A 61 3.95 0.19 -0.53
N PHE A 62 4.01 -0.72 0.44
CA PHE A 62 4.93 -0.64 1.56
C PHE A 62 6.31 -0.18 1.07
N ASN A 63 6.76 1.00 1.52
CA ASN A 63 8.05 1.55 1.11
C ASN A 63 9.16 0.66 1.67
N VAL A 64 9.53 -0.38 0.92
CA VAL A 64 10.71 -1.16 1.22
C VAL A 64 11.90 -0.31 0.78
N GLN A 65 12.63 0.23 1.75
CA GLN A 65 13.91 0.88 1.47
C GLN A 65 14.94 -0.21 1.18
N GLU A 66 15.43 -0.22 -0.05
CA GLU A 66 16.49 -1.12 -0.47
C GLU A 66 17.80 -0.34 -0.60
N LEU A 67 18.85 -0.90 -0.03
CA LEU A 67 20.20 -0.41 -0.20
C LEU A 67 20.85 -1.26 -1.28
N ASN A 68 21.00 -0.74 -2.49
CA ASN A 68 21.59 -1.49 -3.60
C ASN A 68 22.63 -0.64 -4.35
N ASP A 69 23.87 -0.70 -3.86
CA ASP A 69 25.05 -0.11 -4.47
C ASP A 69 25.83 -1.14 -5.29
N SER A 70 26.23 -0.76 -6.51
CA SER A 70 27.03 -1.61 -7.41
C SER A 70 28.43 -1.97 -6.90
N THR A 71 28.96 -1.20 -5.94
CA THR A 71 30.34 -1.35 -5.42
C THR A 71 30.37 -1.26 -3.89
N GLY A 72 29.44 -1.95 -3.22
CA GLY A 72 29.28 -1.92 -1.76
C GLY A 72 29.64 -3.22 -1.05
N ASN A 73 29.65 -3.17 0.28
CA ASN A 73 29.73 -4.35 1.13
C ASN A 73 28.33 -4.96 1.30
N TYR A 74 28.28 -6.27 1.53
CA TYR A 74 27.05 -7.01 1.80
C TYR A 74 26.58 -6.75 3.24
N TYR A 75 25.35 -6.25 3.41
CA TYR A 75 24.73 -5.98 4.73
C TYR A 75 23.66 -7.00 5.11
N GLY A 76 23.35 -7.98 4.25
CA GLY A 76 22.32 -8.98 4.50
C GLY A 76 21.21 -8.94 3.46
N ILE A 77 20.09 -9.58 3.80
CA ILE A 77 18.90 -9.69 2.94
C ILE A 77 17.77 -8.93 3.60
N ASN A 78 17.05 -8.12 2.83
CA ASN A 78 15.83 -7.47 3.28
C ASN A 78 14.74 -8.53 3.51
N GLN A 79 14.17 -8.62 4.70
CA GLN A 79 13.19 -9.66 5.02
C GLN A 79 11.85 -9.49 4.27
N ILE A 80 11.53 -8.27 3.83
CA ILE A 80 10.27 -7.95 3.16
C ILE A 80 10.37 -8.20 1.66
N SER A 81 11.37 -7.61 0.99
CA SER A 81 11.57 -7.80 -0.45
C SER A 81 12.39 -9.03 -0.82
N LYS A 82 13.08 -9.64 0.15
CA LYS A 82 14.04 -10.74 -0.06
C LYS A 82 15.22 -10.39 -0.97
N ASN A 83 15.42 -9.10 -1.25
CA ASN A 83 16.55 -8.61 -2.02
C ASN A 83 17.80 -8.44 -1.15
N VAL A 84 18.96 -8.50 -1.80
CA VAL A 84 20.24 -8.33 -1.13
C VAL A 84 20.49 -6.85 -0.88
N ASN A 85 20.83 -6.50 0.36
CA ASN A 85 21.26 -5.16 0.73
C ASN A 85 22.77 -5.04 0.55
N ILE A 86 23.19 -4.25 -0.44
CA ILE A 86 24.58 -3.95 -0.77
C ILE A 86 24.79 -2.44 -0.63
N GLY A 87 25.78 -2.02 0.15
CA GLY A 87 25.97 -0.60 0.47
C GLY A 87 27.42 -0.15 0.52
N ASN A 88 27.72 1.04 0.00
CA ASN A 88 29.01 1.68 0.19
C ASN A 88 28.86 2.90 1.10
N ARG A 89 29.37 2.81 2.34
CA ARG A 89 29.28 3.89 3.34
C ARG A 89 29.92 5.21 2.88
N LYS A 90 30.82 5.18 1.89
CA LYS A 90 31.46 6.40 1.32
C LYS A 90 30.59 7.13 0.30
N LYS A 91 29.57 6.47 -0.26
CA LYS A 91 28.63 7.06 -1.24
C LYS A 91 27.33 7.55 -0.60
N LEU A 92 27.11 7.22 0.68
CA LEU A 92 25.93 7.64 1.43
C LEU A 92 26.08 9.08 1.93
N ILE A 93 24.96 9.82 1.93
CA ILE A 93 24.86 11.20 2.46
C ILE A 93 25.30 11.26 3.94
N ASN A 94 25.12 10.16 4.66
CA ASN A 94 25.68 9.95 5.99
C ASN A 94 26.30 8.54 6.05
N GLY A 95 27.62 8.48 6.21
CA GLY A 95 28.37 7.22 6.30
C GLY A 95 28.37 6.59 7.70
N ASN A 96 27.78 7.26 8.70
CA ASN A 96 27.68 6.74 10.06
C ASN A 96 26.55 5.71 10.14
N GLY A 97 26.83 4.57 10.79
CA GLY A 97 25.84 3.51 11.00
C GLY A 97 25.88 3.03 12.46
N PHE A 98 24.71 2.74 13.01
CA PHE A 98 24.56 2.13 14.32
C PHE A 98 24.06 0.70 14.16
N VAL A 99 24.76 -0.26 14.77
CA VAL A 99 24.36 -1.67 14.79
C VAL A 99 23.80 -1.99 16.17
N PHE A 100 22.48 -2.17 16.26
CA PHE A 100 21.81 -2.62 17.47
C PHE A 100 21.56 -4.13 17.42
N GLY A 101 21.52 -4.76 18.59
CA GLY A 101 21.33 -6.20 18.72
C GLY A 101 21.54 -6.68 20.15
N VAL A 102 20.99 -7.85 20.48
CA VAL A 102 21.11 -8.45 21.82
C VAL A 102 22.54 -8.95 22.09
N PRO A 103 23.02 -8.99 23.35
CA PRO A 103 24.32 -9.59 23.67
C PRO A 103 24.43 -11.00 23.08
N GLY A 104 25.54 -11.30 22.40
CA GLY A 104 25.74 -12.57 21.67
C GLY A 104 25.24 -12.60 20.22
N SER A 105 24.55 -11.58 19.72
CA SER A 105 24.02 -11.55 18.34
C SER A 105 25.05 -11.28 17.24
N GLY A 106 26.34 -11.33 17.54
CA GLY A 106 27.41 -11.10 16.55
C GLY A 106 27.63 -9.64 16.12
N LYS A 107 27.13 -8.64 16.87
CA LYS A 107 27.31 -7.21 16.56
C LYS A 107 28.76 -6.78 16.29
N SER A 108 29.72 -7.43 16.94
CA SER A 108 31.16 -7.11 16.84
C SER A 108 31.83 -7.65 15.57
N PHE A 109 31.15 -8.52 14.83
CA PHE A 109 31.67 -9.16 13.62
C PHE A 109 31.23 -8.43 12.33
N PHE A 110 30.56 -7.28 12.47
CA PHE A 110 29.95 -6.50 11.39
C PHE A 110 30.72 -5.22 11.05
#